data_AF-A0A7K2MHD3-F1
#
_entry.id   AF-A0A7K2MHD3-F1
#
_cell.length_a   1.000
_cell.length_b   1.000
_cell.length_c   1.000
_cell.angle_alpha   90.00
_cell.angle_beta   90.00
_cell.angle_gamma   90.00
#
_symmetry.space_group_name_H-M   'P 1'
#
loop_
_entity.id
_entity.type
_entity.pdbx_description
1 polymer ?
#
loop_
_entity_poly.entity_id
_entity_poly.type
_entity_poly.pdbx_seq_one_letter_code
_entity_poly.pdbx_strand_id
1 'polypeptide(L)'
;ADLERLGLAHVRWPDELRACLTTRGFADEVRAVLARSRELGLGPDALGAFARRIGRPDWRAAAVFLAEYLDVLDLQGVLDYAELVHRAVLLAGRPEVAAHLTAQYDAVYVDEYQDTDPAQVRLLHALAGGGRTLVAFGDPDQSIYAFRGADVNGILNFPTAFPRADGSPAPVAVLRTSRRSGAALLAATRLLTQRMPLTRLPADKVRAHRELTPVRDGGRVEAYTYPTSGTELDNIADILRRAHLEDGVPWRDMAVLVRAGARTIPTLRRALTAAGVPLDIDGDDLPLRHEPAVAPLLTALRAVAEAETGA
;
A
#
# COMPACT_ATOMS: atom_id res chain seq x y z
N ALA A 1 -14.51 13.41 34.22
CA ALA A 1 -15.77 13.90 34.83
C ALA A 1 -17.01 13.31 34.14
N ASP A 2 -17.36 13.69 32.90
CA ASP A 2 -18.57 13.15 32.23
C ASP A 2 -18.38 11.74 31.66
N LEU A 3 -17.21 11.45 31.09
CA LEU A 3 -16.86 10.11 30.59
C LEU A 3 -16.71 9.07 31.72
N GLU A 4 -16.27 9.48 32.90
CA GLU A 4 -16.18 8.62 34.10
C GLU A 4 -17.57 8.33 34.70
N ARG A 5 -18.49 9.29 34.64
CA ARG A 5 -19.88 9.09 35.11
C ARG A 5 -20.68 8.11 34.26
N LEU A 6 -20.31 7.94 33.00
CA LEU A 6 -20.96 7.01 32.06
C LEU A 6 -20.36 5.59 32.10
N GLY A 7 -19.35 5.32 32.94
CA GLY A 7 -18.66 4.02 32.97
C GLY A 7 -17.76 3.77 31.75
N LEU A 8 -17.51 4.78 30.92
CA LEU A 8 -16.73 4.71 29.67
C LEU A 8 -15.23 5.02 29.87
N ALA A 9 -14.78 5.19 31.12
CA ALA A 9 -13.39 5.49 31.43
C ALA A 9 -12.55 4.21 31.59
N HIS A 10 -12.44 3.39 30.55
CA HIS A 10 -11.64 2.16 30.62
C HIS A 10 -10.17 2.36 30.22
N VAL A 11 -9.87 3.31 29.34
CA VAL A 11 -8.50 3.58 28.90
C VAL A 11 -7.91 4.81 29.59
N ARG A 12 -6.94 4.58 30.49
CA ARG A 12 -6.18 5.65 31.13
C ARG A 12 -4.92 5.98 30.33
N TRP A 13 -5.03 7.00 29.48
CA TRP A 13 -3.89 7.58 28.77
C TRP A 13 -2.95 8.35 29.73
N PRO A 14 -1.64 8.39 29.46
CA PRO A 14 -0.69 9.24 30.18
C PRO A 14 -1.12 10.71 30.22
N ASP A 15 -0.81 11.39 31.32
CA ASP A 15 -1.26 12.77 31.57
C ASP A 15 -0.78 13.75 30.50
N GLU A 16 0.42 13.53 29.97
CA GLU A 16 1.02 14.30 28.87
C GLU A 16 0.20 14.25 27.58
N LEU A 17 -0.56 13.17 27.35
CA LEU A 17 -1.36 12.99 26.14
C LEU A 17 -2.81 13.46 26.30
N ARG A 18 -3.25 13.80 27.51
CA ARG A 18 -4.66 14.18 27.77
C ARG A 18 -5.12 15.37 26.94
N ALA A 19 -4.26 16.36 26.75
CA ALA A 19 -4.57 17.54 25.94
C ALA A 19 -4.79 17.20 24.45
N CYS A 20 -4.24 16.08 23.98
CA CYS A 20 -4.32 15.65 22.59
C CYS A 20 -5.56 14.79 22.29
N LEU A 21 -6.25 14.26 23.30
CA LEU A 21 -7.34 13.26 23.14
C LEU A 21 -8.50 13.74 22.26
N THR A 22 -8.75 15.05 22.19
CA THR A 22 -9.82 15.64 21.37
C THR A 22 -9.38 16.02 19.96
N THR A 23 -8.10 15.82 19.62
CA THR A 23 -7.55 16.23 18.34
C THR A 23 -7.66 15.13 17.30
N ARG A 24 -7.92 15.52 16.04
CA ARG A 24 -7.92 14.58 14.90
C ARG A 24 -6.56 13.91 14.70
N GLY A 25 -5.47 14.66 14.87
CA GLY A 25 -4.12 14.13 14.73
C GLY A 25 -3.83 13.00 15.71
N PHE A 26 -4.24 13.12 16.97
CA PHE A 26 -4.08 12.03 17.93
C PHE A 26 -4.89 10.79 17.55
N ALA A 27 -6.14 10.96 17.09
CA ALA A 27 -6.94 9.85 16.61
C ALA A 27 -6.30 9.14 15.40
N ASP A 28 -5.72 9.90 14.47
CA ASP A 28 -5.01 9.34 13.31
C ASP A 28 -3.77 8.54 13.73
N GLU A 29 -3.00 9.03 14.69
CA GLU A 29 -1.82 8.33 15.24
C GLU A 29 -2.23 7.05 15.99
N VAL A 30 -3.26 7.10 16.83
CA VAL A 30 -3.78 5.90 17.52
C VAL A 30 -4.25 4.87 16.49
N ARG A 31 -5.01 5.28 15.48
CA ARG A 31 -5.45 4.39 14.39
C ARG A 31 -4.26 3.73 13.69
N ALA A 32 -3.19 4.49 13.41
CA ALA A 32 -1.98 3.95 12.80
C ALA A 32 -1.30 2.90 13.70
N VAL A 33 -1.21 3.13 15.01
CA VAL A 33 -0.69 2.15 15.97
C VAL A 33 -1.54 0.89 16.00
N LEU A 34 -2.87 1.02 16.00
CA LEU A 34 -3.77 -0.14 15.99
C LEU A 34 -3.58 -0.98 14.73
N ALA A 35 -3.68 -0.33 13.55
CA ALA A 35 -3.51 -1.00 12.25
C ALA A 35 -2.16 -1.71 12.18
N ARG A 36 -1.07 -1.02 12.52
CA ARG A 36 0.28 -1.61 12.47
C ARG A 36 0.46 -2.76 13.45
N SER A 37 -0.16 -2.69 14.62
CA SER A 37 -0.14 -3.79 15.59
C SER A 37 -0.82 -5.03 15.05
N ARG A 38 -1.99 -4.88 14.39
CA ARG A 38 -2.72 -5.99 13.77
C ARG A 38 -1.97 -6.59 12.57
N GLU A 39 -1.36 -5.76 11.72
CA GLU A 39 -0.47 -6.21 10.62
C GLU A 39 0.68 -7.09 11.17
N LEU A 40 1.32 -6.64 12.26
CA LEU A 40 2.37 -7.42 12.96
C LEU A 40 1.84 -8.66 13.71
N GLY A 41 0.52 -8.84 13.77
CA GLY A 41 -0.12 -9.98 14.44
C GLY A 41 -0.19 -9.84 15.96
N LEU A 42 0.05 -8.64 16.47
CA LEU A 42 -0.06 -8.35 17.89
C LEU A 42 -1.53 -8.14 18.25
N GLY A 43 -2.07 -9.07 19.03
CA GLY A 43 -3.32 -8.84 19.76
C GLY A 43 -3.12 -7.88 20.95
N PRO A 44 -4.21 -7.46 21.61
CA PRO A 44 -4.14 -6.57 22.77
C PRO A 44 -3.17 -7.04 23.86
N ASP A 45 -3.20 -8.33 24.21
CA ASP A 45 -2.32 -8.88 25.25
C ASP A 45 -0.85 -8.86 24.85
N ALA A 46 -0.54 -9.18 23.59
CA ALA A 46 0.81 -9.19 23.07
C ALA A 46 1.39 -7.77 23.00
N LEU A 47 0.59 -6.79 22.54
CA LEU A 47 0.96 -5.39 22.54
C LEU A 47 1.17 -4.86 23.97
N GLY A 48 0.29 -5.21 24.89
CA GLY A 48 0.39 -4.84 26.31
C GLY A 48 1.63 -5.43 26.98
N ALA A 49 1.97 -6.69 26.69
CA ALA A 49 3.19 -7.33 27.18
C ALA A 49 4.44 -6.68 26.59
N PHE A 50 4.43 -6.37 25.29
CA PHE A 50 5.51 -5.64 24.63
C PHE A 50 5.72 -4.27 25.25
N ALA A 51 4.64 -3.51 25.46
CA ALA A 51 4.65 -2.19 26.08
C ALA A 51 5.24 -2.21 27.50
N ARG A 52 4.88 -3.21 28.31
CA ARG A 52 5.45 -3.41 29.65
C ARG A 52 6.96 -3.65 29.60
N ARG A 53 7.43 -4.49 28.66
CA ARG A 53 8.85 -4.83 28.52
C ARG A 53 9.71 -3.62 28.16
N ILE A 54 9.19 -2.70 27.33
CA ILE A 54 9.92 -1.50 26.90
C ILE A 54 9.65 -0.27 27.79
N GLY A 55 8.80 -0.40 28.82
CA GLY A 55 8.47 0.69 29.74
C GLY A 55 7.67 1.84 29.10
N ARG A 56 6.79 1.55 28.13
CA ARG A 56 6.00 2.57 27.40
C ARG A 56 4.53 2.60 27.86
N PRO A 57 4.14 3.53 28.75
CA PRO A 57 2.78 3.56 29.32
C PRO A 57 1.71 3.97 28.30
N ASP A 58 2.07 4.78 27.31
CA ASP A 58 1.24 5.16 26.17
C ASP A 58 0.88 3.95 25.28
N TRP A 59 1.83 3.05 25.02
CA TRP A 59 1.57 1.82 24.26
C TRP A 59 0.70 0.84 25.05
N ARG A 60 0.82 0.83 26.38
CA ARG A 60 -0.08 0.06 27.24
C ARG A 60 -1.51 0.61 27.15
N ALA A 61 -1.69 1.93 27.16
CA ALA A 61 -3.01 2.54 26.95
C ALA A 61 -3.57 2.18 25.57
N ALA A 62 -2.74 2.24 24.52
CA ALA A 62 -3.13 1.81 23.17
C ALA A 62 -3.54 0.33 23.11
N ALA A 63 -2.92 -0.56 23.88
CA ALA A 63 -3.30 -1.97 23.96
C ALA A 63 -4.69 -2.18 24.60
N VAL A 64 -5.00 -1.44 25.67
CA VAL A 64 -6.34 -1.48 26.28
C VAL A 64 -7.37 -0.89 25.33
N PHE A 65 -7.05 0.22 24.68
CA PHE A 65 -7.90 0.82 23.65
C PHE A 65 -8.15 -0.12 22.48
N LEU A 66 -7.13 -0.86 22.04
CA LEU A 66 -7.28 -1.87 20.98
C LEU A 66 -8.28 -2.96 21.37
N ALA A 67 -8.24 -3.44 22.61
CA ALA A 67 -9.21 -4.44 23.09
C ALA A 67 -10.65 -3.89 23.00
N GLU A 68 -10.88 -2.71 23.57
CA GLU A 68 -12.20 -2.07 23.53
C GLU A 68 -12.66 -1.77 22.09
N TYR A 69 -11.74 -1.33 21.23
CA TYR A 69 -12.01 -1.10 19.81
C TYR A 69 -12.50 -2.37 19.10
N LEU A 70 -11.83 -3.50 19.33
CA LEU A 70 -12.19 -4.79 18.74
C LEU A 70 -13.56 -5.28 19.28
N ASP A 71 -13.82 -5.13 20.58
CA ASP A 71 -15.11 -5.47 21.18
C ASP A 71 -16.25 -4.67 20.54
N VAL A 72 -16.04 -3.36 20.31
CA VAL A 72 -17.02 -2.50 19.64
C VAL A 72 -17.26 -2.93 18.19
N LEU A 73 -16.19 -3.23 17.43
CA LEU A 73 -16.33 -3.73 16.05
C LEU A 73 -17.12 -5.04 16.01
N ASP A 74 -16.86 -5.95 16.94
CA ASP A 74 -17.56 -7.23 17.06
C ASP A 74 -19.04 -7.06 17.38
N LEU A 75 -19.38 -6.18 18.33
CA LEU A 75 -20.77 -5.87 18.68
C LEU A 75 -21.53 -5.25 17.50
N GLN A 76 -20.86 -4.48 16.65
CA GLN A 76 -21.44 -3.87 15.46
C GLN A 76 -21.43 -4.80 14.24
N GLY A 77 -20.74 -5.95 14.29
CA GLY A 77 -20.62 -6.87 13.17
C GLY A 77 -19.85 -6.30 11.97
N VAL A 78 -18.93 -5.36 12.22
CA VAL A 78 -18.12 -4.71 11.17
C VAL A 78 -16.66 -5.13 11.26
N LEU A 79 -15.94 -5.09 10.14
CA LEU A 79 -14.52 -5.39 10.05
C LEU A 79 -13.77 -4.26 9.36
N ASP A 80 -12.59 -3.93 9.88
CA ASP A 80 -11.62 -3.11 9.17
C ASP A 80 -10.68 -3.97 8.31
N TYR A 81 -9.85 -3.33 7.49
CA TYR A 81 -8.93 -4.03 6.58
C TYR A 81 -7.89 -4.90 7.31
N ALA A 82 -7.36 -4.43 8.45
CA ALA A 82 -6.34 -5.17 9.19
C ALA A 82 -6.97 -6.38 9.89
N GLU A 83 -8.20 -6.23 10.38
CA GLU A 83 -8.96 -7.29 11.03
C GLU A 83 -9.45 -8.33 10.02
N LEU A 84 -9.79 -7.93 8.80
CA LEU A 84 -10.17 -8.86 7.72
C LEU A 84 -9.07 -9.92 7.49
N VAL A 85 -7.82 -9.47 7.32
CA VAL A 85 -6.68 -10.38 7.14
C VAL A 85 -6.45 -11.19 8.41
N HIS A 86 -6.48 -10.56 9.59
CA HIS A 86 -6.24 -11.26 10.85
C HIS A 86 -7.25 -12.41 11.08
N ARG A 87 -8.55 -12.16 10.87
CA ARG A 87 -9.59 -13.18 11.01
C ARG A 87 -9.46 -14.27 9.98
N ALA A 88 -9.05 -13.94 8.75
CA ALA A 88 -8.76 -14.94 7.73
C ALA A 88 -7.63 -15.88 8.18
N VAL A 89 -6.56 -15.37 8.83
CA VAL A 89 -5.50 -16.21 9.41
C VAL A 89 -6.07 -17.17 10.46
N LEU A 90 -6.87 -16.66 11.41
CA LEU A 90 -7.46 -17.47 12.48
C LEU A 90 -8.41 -18.54 11.92
N LEU A 91 -9.22 -18.18 10.92
CA LEU A 91 -10.16 -19.08 10.29
C LEU A 91 -9.43 -20.17 9.49
N ALA A 92 -8.43 -19.80 8.69
CA ALA A 92 -7.63 -20.74 7.90
C ALA A 92 -6.82 -21.70 8.79
N GLY A 93 -6.49 -21.31 10.02
CA GLY A 93 -5.83 -22.17 11.00
C GLY A 93 -6.74 -23.21 11.66
N ARG A 94 -8.07 -23.13 11.49
CA ARG A 94 -8.98 -24.13 12.06
C ARG A 94 -8.89 -25.45 11.30
N PRO A 95 -8.80 -26.62 11.97
CA PRO A 95 -8.58 -27.90 11.29
C PRO A 95 -9.60 -28.21 10.19
N GLU A 96 -10.88 -27.92 10.42
CA GLU A 96 -11.95 -28.16 9.47
C GLU A 96 -11.84 -27.27 8.22
N VAL A 97 -11.44 -26.01 8.40
CA VAL A 97 -11.25 -25.06 7.30
C VAL A 97 -9.96 -25.37 6.55
N ALA A 98 -8.87 -25.68 7.25
CA ALA A 98 -7.61 -26.08 6.65
C ALA A 98 -7.77 -27.33 5.77
N ALA A 99 -8.54 -28.32 6.24
CA ALA A 99 -8.88 -29.51 5.47
C ALA A 99 -9.70 -29.16 4.23
N HIS A 100 -10.71 -28.30 4.35
CA HIS A 100 -11.50 -27.83 3.22
C HIS A 100 -10.65 -27.11 2.17
N LEU A 101 -9.82 -26.16 2.59
CA LEU A 101 -8.93 -25.41 1.71
C LEU A 101 -7.91 -26.33 1.02
N THR A 102 -7.46 -27.39 1.70
CA THR A 102 -6.55 -28.39 1.13
C THR A 102 -7.23 -29.26 0.09
N ALA A 103 -8.50 -29.61 0.30
CA ALA A 103 -9.28 -30.33 -0.70
C ALA A 103 -9.65 -29.47 -1.91
N GLN A 104 -9.77 -28.15 -1.73
CA GLN A 104 -10.22 -27.22 -2.76
C GLN A 104 -9.07 -26.72 -3.66
N TYR A 105 -7.87 -26.51 -3.11
CA TYR A 105 -6.78 -25.85 -3.81
C TYR A 105 -5.48 -26.65 -3.77
N ASP A 106 -4.94 -26.99 -4.94
CA ASP A 106 -3.67 -27.71 -5.07
C ASP A 106 -2.43 -26.79 -4.94
N ALA A 107 -2.57 -25.52 -5.33
CA ALA A 107 -1.48 -24.56 -5.37
C ALA A 107 -1.96 -23.13 -5.09
N VAL A 108 -1.06 -22.31 -4.55
CA VAL A 108 -1.26 -20.88 -4.28
C VAL A 108 -0.21 -20.10 -5.07
N TYR A 109 -0.66 -19.12 -5.84
CA TYR A 109 0.19 -18.19 -6.58
C TYR A 109 0.00 -16.79 -6.00
N VAL A 110 1.11 -16.10 -5.70
CA VAL A 110 1.09 -14.75 -5.15
C VAL A 110 1.92 -13.86 -6.07
N ASP A 111 1.29 -12.84 -6.62
CA ASP A 111 1.97 -11.79 -7.37
C ASP A 111 2.27 -10.60 -6.45
N GLU A 112 3.22 -9.75 -6.83
CA GLU A 112 3.66 -8.57 -6.06
C GLU A 112 4.02 -8.87 -4.59
N TYR A 113 4.69 -10.00 -4.35
CA TYR A 113 4.99 -10.48 -3.00
C TYR A 113 5.83 -9.51 -2.15
N GLN A 114 6.62 -8.63 -2.78
CA GLN A 114 7.40 -7.60 -2.08
C GLN A 114 6.52 -6.60 -1.31
N ASP A 115 5.26 -6.44 -1.71
CA ASP A 115 4.32 -5.50 -1.08
C ASP A 115 3.46 -6.16 0.01
N THR A 116 3.76 -7.42 0.35
CA THR A 116 3.05 -8.14 1.41
C THR A 116 3.45 -7.64 2.80
N ASP A 117 2.46 -7.55 3.68
CA ASP A 117 2.67 -7.29 5.10
C ASP A 117 2.81 -8.61 5.90
N PRO A 118 3.29 -8.56 7.15
CA PRO A 118 3.44 -9.77 7.97
C PRO A 118 2.15 -10.54 8.24
N ALA A 119 0.97 -9.92 8.23
CA ALA A 119 -0.32 -10.61 8.40
C ALA A 119 -0.68 -11.42 7.16
N GLN A 120 -0.44 -10.86 5.98
CA GLN A 120 -0.62 -11.57 4.72
C GLN A 120 0.35 -12.76 4.62
N VAL A 121 1.60 -12.60 5.07
CA VAL A 121 2.54 -13.73 5.15
C VAL A 121 2.04 -14.83 6.09
N ARG A 122 1.48 -14.47 7.26
CA ARG A 122 0.86 -15.46 8.18
C ARG A 122 -0.34 -16.16 7.53
N LEU A 123 -1.14 -15.46 6.74
CA LEU A 123 -2.23 -16.07 5.98
C LEU A 123 -1.70 -17.09 4.99
N LEU A 124 -0.63 -16.76 4.26
CA LEU A 124 0.02 -17.68 3.34
C LEU A 124 0.59 -18.91 4.06
N HIS A 125 1.12 -18.77 5.28
CA HIS A 125 1.48 -19.91 6.11
C HIS A 125 0.27 -20.78 6.48
N ALA A 126 -0.87 -20.18 6.85
CA ALA A 126 -2.08 -20.94 7.16
C ALA A 126 -2.62 -21.67 5.90
N LEU A 127 -2.48 -21.05 4.72
CA LEU A 127 -2.92 -21.63 3.46
C LEU A 127 -1.98 -22.72 2.94
N ALA A 128 -0.67 -22.50 2.96
CA ALA A 128 0.29 -23.36 2.26
C ALA A 128 1.32 -24.06 3.16
N GLY A 129 1.42 -23.69 4.44
CA GLY A 129 2.40 -24.24 5.38
C GLY A 129 2.27 -25.75 5.64
N GLY A 130 1.11 -26.35 5.32
CA GLY A 130 0.88 -27.80 5.39
C GLY A 130 1.47 -28.61 4.22
N GLY A 131 2.41 -28.04 3.45
CA GLY A 131 3.07 -28.70 2.32
C GLY A 131 2.41 -28.46 0.96
N ARG A 132 1.53 -27.46 0.85
CA ARG A 132 0.92 -27.07 -0.43
C ARG A 132 1.94 -26.34 -1.29
N THR A 133 1.79 -26.42 -2.61
CA THR A 133 2.62 -25.64 -3.54
C THR A 133 2.31 -24.16 -3.37
N LEU A 134 3.32 -23.36 -3.03
CA LEU A 134 3.26 -21.90 -3.00
C LEU A 134 4.32 -21.34 -3.95
N VAL A 135 3.88 -20.49 -4.89
CA VAL A 135 4.76 -19.78 -5.82
C VAL A 135 4.54 -18.28 -5.64
N ALA A 136 5.61 -17.58 -5.27
CA ALA A 136 5.60 -16.13 -5.13
C ALA A 136 6.40 -15.47 -6.27
N PHE A 137 5.81 -14.43 -6.85
CA PHE A 137 6.45 -13.53 -7.79
C PHE A 137 6.62 -12.17 -7.13
N GLY A 138 7.71 -11.49 -7.43
CA GLY A 138 7.91 -10.13 -6.95
C GLY A 138 9.27 -9.57 -7.33
N ASP A 139 9.41 -8.27 -7.10
CA ASP A 139 10.59 -7.48 -7.42
C ASP A 139 11.03 -6.71 -6.16
N PRO A 140 12.15 -7.08 -5.52
CA PRO A 140 12.60 -6.40 -4.30
C PRO A 140 13.01 -4.93 -4.55
N ASP A 141 13.33 -4.53 -5.78
CA ASP A 141 13.60 -3.13 -6.13
C ASP A 141 12.30 -2.30 -6.27
N GLN A 142 11.12 -2.93 -6.29
CA GLN A 142 9.80 -2.28 -6.42
C GLN A 142 8.98 -2.24 -5.11
N SER A 143 9.57 -2.58 -3.97
CA SER A 143 8.88 -2.48 -2.66
C SER A 143 8.64 -1.01 -2.26
N ILE A 144 7.56 -0.41 -2.76
CA ILE A 144 7.21 1.01 -2.52
C ILE A 144 6.13 1.21 -1.45
N TYR A 145 5.48 0.13 -0.98
CA TYR A 145 4.38 0.20 0.00
C TYR A 145 4.81 0.07 1.47
N ALA A 146 6.09 0.31 1.81
CA ALA A 146 6.59 0.23 3.19
C ALA A 146 5.82 1.14 4.17
N PHE A 147 5.29 2.28 3.69
CA PHE A 147 4.46 3.19 4.49
C PHE A 147 3.07 2.62 4.82
N ARG A 148 2.60 1.61 4.08
CA ARG A 148 1.39 0.81 4.36
C ARG A 148 1.73 -0.53 5.03
N GLY A 149 2.96 -0.68 5.50
CA GLY A 149 3.34 -1.82 6.30
C GLY A 149 3.94 -3.01 5.55
N ALA A 150 4.06 -2.92 4.23
CA ALA A 150 4.80 -3.90 3.43
C ALA A 150 6.22 -4.09 3.97
N ASP A 151 6.71 -5.32 3.95
CA ASP A 151 8.07 -5.65 4.38
C ASP A 151 8.83 -6.33 3.24
N VAL A 152 9.75 -5.60 2.61
CA VAL A 152 10.68 -6.15 1.60
C VAL A 152 11.45 -7.37 2.12
N ASN A 153 11.62 -7.48 3.44
CA ASN A 153 12.25 -8.66 4.01
C ASN A 153 11.42 -9.92 3.82
N GLY A 154 10.11 -9.80 3.62
CA GLY A 154 9.23 -10.90 3.25
C GLY A 154 9.75 -11.62 2.01
N ILE A 155 9.89 -10.93 0.88
CA ILE A 155 10.41 -11.54 -0.37
C ILE A 155 11.84 -12.05 -0.23
N LEU A 156 12.69 -11.32 0.51
CA LEU A 156 14.09 -11.71 0.74
C LEU A 156 14.21 -12.96 1.62
N ASN A 157 13.28 -13.17 2.55
CA ASN A 157 13.25 -14.30 3.48
C ASN A 157 12.33 -15.44 3.01
N PHE A 158 11.62 -15.30 1.87
CA PHE A 158 10.71 -16.32 1.36
C PHE A 158 11.33 -17.74 1.33
N PRO A 159 12.60 -17.93 0.89
CA PRO A 159 13.20 -19.26 0.85
C PRO A 159 13.25 -19.96 2.21
N THR A 160 13.48 -19.21 3.29
CA THR A 160 13.55 -19.77 4.65
C THR A 160 12.22 -19.76 5.37
N ALA A 161 11.32 -18.84 5.01
CA ALA A 161 9.96 -18.80 5.54
C ALA A 161 9.11 -19.95 5.01
N PHE A 162 9.19 -20.26 3.71
CA PHE A 162 8.44 -21.35 3.08
C PHE A 162 9.40 -22.44 2.56
N PRO A 163 10.06 -23.18 3.45
CA PRO A 163 10.98 -24.23 3.04
C PRO A 163 10.24 -25.37 2.34
N ARG A 164 11.00 -26.19 1.61
CA ARG A 164 10.50 -27.46 1.10
C ARG A 164 10.16 -28.41 2.24
N ALA A 165 9.41 -29.47 1.91
CA ALA A 165 9.04 -30.50 2.87
C ALA A 165 10.25 -31.21 3.53
N ASP A 166 11.42 -31.19 2.88
CA ASP A 166 12.68 -31.73 3.42
C ASP A 166 13.43 -30.72 4.33
N GLY A 167 12.86 -29.54 4.58
CA GLY A 167 13.46 -28.47 5.37
C GLY A 167 14.49 -27.61 4.62
N SER A 168 14.80 -27.91 3.36
CA SER A 168 15.70 -27.08 2.55
C SER A 168 15.03 -25.77 2.10
N PRO A 169 15.78 -24.67 1.91
CA PRO A 169 15.20 -23.41 1.46
C PRO A 169 14.49 -23.52 0.11
N ALA A 170 13.42 -22.75 -0.08
CA ALA A 170 12.70 -22.71 -1.36
C ALA A 170 13.64 -22.32 -2.51
N PRO A 171 13.49 -22.93 -3.69
CA PRO A 171 14.27 -22.56 -4.86
C PRO A 171 13.91 -21.15 -5.31
N VAL A 172 14.92 -20.36 -5.66
CA VAL A 172 14.72 -19.01 -6.22
C VAL A 172 15.20 -18.99 -7.66
N ALA A 173 14.27 -18.74 -8.58
CA ALA A 173 14.55 -18.50 -9.99
C ALA A 173 14.49 -17.00 -10.30
N VAL A 174 15.48 -16.48 -11.02
CA VAL A 174 15.53 -15.07 -11.43
C VAL A 174 15.10 -14.98 -12.89
N LEU A 175 14.07 -14.20 -13.17
CA LEU A 175 13.63 -13.89 -14.53
C LEU A 175 14.54 -12.80 -15.11
N ARG A 176 15.27 -13.13 -16.18
CA ARG A 176 16.33 -12.26 -16.73
C ARG A 176 15.90 -11.45 -17.95
N THR A 177 14.66 -11.58 -18.39
CA THR A 177 14.24 -11.09 -19.70
C THR A 177 13.20 -9.98 -19.57
N SER A 178 13.56 -8.77 -20.01
CA SER A 178 12.61 -7.67 -20.17
C SER A 178 11.85 -7.83 -21.49
N ARG A 179 10.55 -8.06 -21.38
CA ARG A 179 9.62 -8.12 -22.53
C ARG A 179 8.94 -6.79 -22.83
N ARG A 180 9.01 -5.84 -21.88
CA ARG A 180 8.34 -4.54 -21.96
C ARG A 180 9.30 -3.44 -22.40
N SER A 181 10.40 -3.26 -21.68
CA SER A 181 11.32 -2.14 -21.85
C SER A 181 12.51 -2.50 -22.74
N GLY A 182 12.87 -1.58 -23.64
CA GLY A 182 14.04 -1.70 -24.51
C GLY A 182 15.36 -1.33 -23.83
N ALA A 183 16.47 -1.56 -24.54
CA ALA A 183 17.82 -1.46 -24.00
C ALA A 183 18.15 -0.09 -23.37
N ALA A 184 17.72 1.01 -24.00
CA ALA A 184 18.02 2.36 -23.51
C ALA A 184 17.30 2.68 -22.19
N LEU A 185 16.04 2.24 -22.05
CA LEU A 185 15.28 2.39 -20.81
C LEU A 185 15.91 1.58 -19.68
N LEU A 186 16.30 0.33 -19.96
CA LEU A 186 16.96 -0.54 -18.97
C LEU A 186 18.34 0.00 -18.55
N ALA A 187 19.08 0.61 -19.47
CA ALA A 187 20.35 1.25 -19.14
C ALA A 187 20.14 2.41 -18.17
N ALA A 188 19.13 3.25 -18.40
CA ALA A 188 18.80 4.37 -17.51
C ALA A 188 18.35 3.89 -16.12
N THR A 189 17.48 2.88 -16.02
CA THR A 189 17.03 2.37 -14.72
C THR A 189 18.17 1.75 -13.91
N ARG A 190 19.12 1.06 -14.56
CA ARG A 190 20.31 0.49 -13.89
C ARG A 190 21.18 1.52 -13.20
N LEU A 191 21.32 2.72 -13.77
CA LEU A 191 22.11 3.80 -13.14
C LEU A 191 21.55 4.18 -11.76
N LEU A 192 20.24 4.00 -11.56
CA LEU A 192 19.56 4.23 -10.29
C LEU A 192 19.65 2.99 -9.38
N THR A 193 19.27 1.81 -9.88
CA THR A 193 19.16 0.61 -9.06
C THR A 193 20.52 0.10 -8.56
N GLN A 194 21.62 0.33 -9.28
CA GLN A 194 22.97 -0.01 -8.80
C GLN A 194 23.36 0.68 -7.50
N ARG A 195 22.72 1.81 -7.17
CA ARG A 195 22.96 2.56 -5.93
C ARG A 195 22.04 2.12 -4.78
N MET A 196 21.09 1.22 -5.05
CA MET A 196 20.14 0.71 -4.06
C MET A 196 20.68 -0.56 -3.38
N PRO A 197 20.78 -0.61 -2.05
CA PRO A 197 21.30 -1.78 -1.35
C PRO A 197 20.29 -2.94 -1.31
N LEU A 198 20.73 -4.14 -1.69
CA LEU A 198 20.02 -5.41 -1.49
C LEU A 198 20.96 -6.41 -0.81
N THR A 199 20.90 -6.50 0.52
CA THR A 199 21.93 -7.17 1.34
C THR A 199 21.67 -8.65 1.60
N ARG A 200 20.47 -9.17 1.33
CA ARG A 200 20.06 -10.54 1.70
C ARG A 200 20.00 -11.54 0.54
N LEU A 201 20.15 -11.07 -0.69
CA LEU A 201 20.24 -11.93 -1.86
C LEU A 201 21.71 -12.16 -2.25
N PRO A 202 22.07 -13.36 -2.72
CA PRO A 202 23.37 -13.60 -3.33
C PRO A 202 23.69 -12.58 -4.44
N ALA A 203 24.92 -12.09 -4.48
CA ALA A 203 25.32 -11.00 -5.39
C ALA A 203 25.11 -11.34 -6.87
N ASP A 204 25.26 -12.62 -7.25
CA ASP A 204 24.98 -13.13 -8.59
C ASP A 204 23.49 -13.04 -8.95
N LYS A 205 22.58 -13.30 -7.98
CA LYS A 205 21.14 -13.17 -8.18
C LYS A 205 20.70 -11.72 -8.26
N VAL A 206 21.25 -10.85 -7.42
CA VAL A 206 21.01 -9.39 -7.49
C VAL A 206 21.45 -8.86 -8.86
N ARG A 207 22.65 -9.24 -9.31
CA ARG A 207 23.14 -8.86 -10.63
C ARG A 207 22.23 -9.38 -11.74
N ALA A 208 21.88 -10.67 -11.73
CA ALA A 208 20.99 -11.25 -12.72
C ALA A 208 19.60 -10.61 -12.76
N HIS A 209 19.09 -10.14 -11.61
CA HIS A 209 17.81 -9.45 -11.49
C HIS A 209 17.85 -8.05 -12.11
N ARG A 210 18.94 -7.30 -11.88
CA ARG A 210 19.10 -5.92 -12.38
C ARG A 210 19.64 -5.83 -13.82
N GLU A 211 20.34 -6.85 -14.30
CA GLU A 211 20.93 -6.92 -15.64
C GLU A 211 20.02 -7.62 -16.66
N LEU A 212 18.74 -7.20 -16.73
CA LEU A 212 17.76 -7.78 -17.66
C LEU A 212 18.15 -7.70 -19.16
N THR A 213 18.04 -8.79 -19.88
CA THR A 213 18.18 -8.78 -21.35
C THR A 213 16.87 -8.31 -22.00
N PRO A 214 16.87 -7.22 -22.78
CA PRO A 214 15.68 -6.79 -23.51
C PRO A 214 15.41 -7.71 -24.70
N VAL A 215 14.13 -7.97 -24.98
CA VAL A 215 13.68 -8.62 -26.23
C VAL A 215 13.36 -7.59 -27.31
N ARG A 216 13.11 -6.34 -26.90
CA ARG A 216 12.78 -5.22 -27.79
C ARG A 216 13.96 -4.27 -27.88
N ASP A 217 14.27 -3.81 -29.08
CA ASP A 217 15.27 -2.76 -29.26
C ASP A 217 14.69 -1.37 -28.95
N GLY A 218 15.58 -0.41 -28.74
CA GLY A 218 15.24 1.00 -28.65
C GLY A 218 14.76 1.48 -27.27
N GLY A 219 13.92 2.51 -27.31
CA GLY A 219 13.60 3.38 -26.18
C GLY A 219 14.48 4.64 -26.15
N ARG A 220 13.95 5.72 -25.57
CA ARG A 220 14.65 7.00 -25.39
C ARG A 220 14.33 7.51 -23.98
N VAL A 221 15.34 8.04 -23.31
CA VAL A 221 15.18 8.70 -22.01
C VAL A 221 15.73 10.11 -22.15
N GLU A 222 14.92 11.08 -21.75
CA GLU A 222 15.26 12.49 -21.83
C GLU A 222 14.93 13.17 -20.52
N ALA A 223 15.77 14.13 -20.14
CA ALA A 223 15.55 14.96 -18.98
C ALA A 223 15.51 16.42 -19.42
N TYR A 224 14.42 17.09 -19.10
CA TYR A 224 14.21 18.50 -19.40
C TYR A 224 14.14 19.28 -18.09
N THR A 225 14.66 20.50 -18.10
CA THR A 225 14.55 21.44 -16.98
C THR A 225 13.91 22.73 -17.46
N TYR A 226 13.03 23.30 -16.62
CA TYR A 226 12.26 24.50 -16.97
C TYR A 226 12.39 25.54 -15.87
N PRO A 227 12.37 26.84 -16.22
CA PRO A 227 12.44 27.91 -15.23
C PRO A 227 11.15 28.07 -14.43
N THR A 228 10.01 27.60 -14.95
CA THR A 228 8.71 27.69 -14.30
C THR A 228 7.88 26.43 -14.50
N SER A 229 6.93 26.18 -13.59
CA SER A 229 5.94 25.10 -13.74
C SER A 229 5.00 25.30 -14.93
N GLY A 230 4.71 26.55 -15.31
CA GLY A 230 3.91 26.84 -16.50
C GLY A 230 4.60 26.35 -17.77
N THR A 231 5.88 26.73 -17.95
CA THR A 231 6.69 26.29 -19.11
C THR A 231 6.90 24.78 -19.16
N GLU A 232 6.96 24.12 -18.00
CA GLU A 232 7.01 22.65 -17.92
C GLU A 232 5.70 22.03 -18.44
N LEU A 233 4.55 22.53 -18.00
CA LEU A 233 3.23 22.03 -18.44
C LEU A 233 2.99 22.25 -19.93
N ASP A 234 3.37 23.43 -20.45
CA ASP A 234 3.26 23.73 -21.88
C ASP A 234 4.10 22.75 -22.71
N ASN A 235 5.31 22.43 -22.25
CA ASN A 235 6.15 21.47 -22.94
C ASN A 235 5.66 20.03 -22.81
N ILE A 236 5.09 19.63 -21.66
CA ILE A 236 4.45 18.31 -21.52
C ILE A 236 3.31 18.18 -22.54
N ALA A 237 2.48 19.23 -22.70
CA ALA A 237 1.42 19.25 -23.70
C ALA A 237 1.97 19.12 -25.13
N ASP A 238 3.05 19.85 -25.44
CA ASP A 238 3.72 19.80 -26.74
C ASP A 238 4.27 18.39 -27.04
N ILE A 239 4.98 17.76 -26.09
CA ILE A 239 5.50 16.39 -26.25
C ILE A 239 4.37 15.40 -26.56
N LEU A 240 3.30 15.42 -25.78
CA LEU A 240 2.17 14.50 -25.96
C LEU A 240 1.48 14.73 -27.32
N ARG A 241 1.33 15.99 -27.72
CA ARG A 241 0.73 16.34 -29.02
C ARG A 241 1.58 15.92 -30.20
N ARG A 242 2.90 16.14 -30.17
CA ARG A 242 3.79 15.69 -31.24
C ARG A 242 3.80 14.18 -31.37
N ALA A 243 3.88 13.46 -30.24
CA ALA A 243 3.79 12.01 -30.24
C ALA A 243 2.46 11.51 -30.85
N HIS A 244 1.36 12.22 -30.64
CA HIS A 244 0.07 11.84 -31.21
C HIS A 244 -0.08 12.22 -32.70
N LEU A 245 0.23 13.46 -33.04
CA LEU A 245 -0.05 14.05 -34.34
C LEU A 245 1.02 13.74 -35.38
N GLU A 246 2.29 13.64 -34.97
CA GLU A 246 3.44 13.39 -35.86
C GLU A 246 3.82 11.91 -35.85
N ASP A 247 3.95 11.29 -34.67
CA ASP A 247 4.39 9.89 -34.53
C ASP A 247 3.24 8.87 -34.53
N GLY A 248 1.98 9.34 -34.51
CA GLY A 248 0.79 8.48 -34.57
C GLY A 248 0.52 7.65 -33.32
N VAL A 249 1.12 7.98 -32.17
CA VAL A 249 0.93 7.26 -30.92
C VAL A 249 -0.49 7.54 -30.37
N PRO A 250 -1.31 6.51 -30.06
CA PRO A 250 -2.62 6.71 -29.45
C PRO A 250 -2.52 7.36 -28.07
N TRP A 251 -3.48 8.24 -27.72
CA TRP A 251 -3.53 8.88 -26.40
C TRP A 251 -3.50 7.88 -25.23
N ARG A 252 -4.20 6.75 -25.37
CA ARG A 252 -4.25 5.66 -24.37
C ARG A 252 -2.91 4.97 -24.10
N ASP A 253 -1.93 5.15 -24.99
CA ASP A 253 -0.59 4.58 -24.85
C ASP A 253 0.39 5.60 -24.23
N MET A 254 -0.12 6.76 -23.80
CA MET A 254 0.63 7.82 -23.13
C MET A 254 0.16 7.97 -21.68
N ALA A 255 1.08 8.30 -20.78
CA ALA A 255 0.76 8.56 -19.38
C ALA A 255 1.63 9.68 -18.81
N VAL A 256 1.07 10.47 -17.89
CA VAL A 256 1.80 11.47 -17.09
C VAL A 256 1.74 11.07 -15.63
N LEU A 257 2.88 10.68 -15.07
CA LEU A 257 2.99 10.26 -13.67
C LEU A 257 3.36 11.45 -12.78
N VAL A 258 2.56 11.72 -11.76
CA VAL A 258 2.81 12.81 -10.79
C VAL A 258 2.95 12.26 -9.39
N ARG A 259 3.82 12.87 -8.56
CA ARG A 259 4.05 12.39 -7.19
C ARG A 259 2.90 12.70 -6.23
N ALA A 260 2.26 13.86 -6.39
CA ALA A 260 1.21 14.35 -5.50
C ALA A 260 -0.03 14.74 -6.31
N GLY A 261 -0.92 13.77 -6.53
CA GLY A 261 -2.12 13.90 -7.37
C GLY A 261 -2.98 15.11 -7.00
N ALA A 262 -3.43 15.18 -5.74
CA ALA A 262 -4.31 16.25 -5.24
C ALA A 262 -3.78 17.68 -5.47
N ARG A 263 -2.46 17.90 -5.51
CA ARG A 263 -1.84 19.22 -5.73
C ARG A 263 -1.57 19.50 -7.21
N THR A 264 -1.24 18.48 -7.99
CA THR A 264 -0.67 18.65 -9.33
C THR A 264 -1.70 18.45 -10.43
N ILE A 265 -2.59 17.46 -10.26
CA ILE A 265 -3.60 17.07 -11.26
C ILE A 265 -4.52 18.23 -11.65
N PRO A 266 -5.03 19.08 -10.73
CA PRO A 266 -5.93 20.18 -11.12
C PRO A 266 -5.30 21.16 -12.10
N THR A 267 -4.01 21.49 -11.94
CA THR A 267 -3.30 22.42 -12.82
C THR A 267 -2.92 21.75 -14.13
N LEU A 268 -2.43 20.50 -14.08
CA LEU A 268 -2.11 19.70 -15.26
C LEU A 268 -3.34 19.49 -16.16
N ARG A 269 -4.49 19.14 -15.57
CA ARG A 269 -5.76 18.99 -16.28
C ARG A 269 -6.12 20.25 -17.04
N ARG A 270 -6.08 21.42 -16.40
CA ARG A 270 -6.39 22.70 -17.07
C ARG A 270 -5.47 22.97 -18.26
N ALA A 271 -4.16 22.78 -18.09
CA ALA A 271 -3.18 23.03 -19.14
C ALA A 271 -3.35 22.08 -20.33
N LEU A 272 -3.46 20.77 -20.06
CA LEU A 272 -3.62 19.75 -21.09
C LEU A 272 -4.98 19.87 -21.82
N THR A 273 -6.07 20.14 -21.10
CA THR A 273 -7.38 20.39 -21.73
C THR A 273 -7.35 21.64 -22.61
N ALA A 274 -6.73 22.74 -22.16
CA ALA A 274 -6.58 23.96 -22.96
C ALA A 274 -5.73 23.72 -24.23
N ALA A 275 -4.76 22.81 -24.16
CA ALA A 275 -3.95 22.38 -25.28
C ALA A 275 -4.65 21.34 -26.19
N GLY A 276 -5.88 20.92 -25.90
CA GLY A 276 -6.62 19.93 -26.69
C GLY A 276 -6.14 18.48 -26.51
N VAL A 277 -5.45 18.18 -25.41
CA VAL A 277 -5.04 16.81 -25.04
C VAL A 277 -6.16 16.18 -24.20
N PRO A 278 -6.75 15.05 -24.65
CA PRO A 278 -7.75 14.34 -23.85
C PRO A 278 -7.09 13.73 -22.61
N LEU A 279 -7.80 13.78 -21.48
CA LEU A 279 -7.33 13.21 -20.22
C LEU A 279 -8.33 12.17 -19.72
N ASP A 280 -7.77 11.09 -19.19
CA ASP A 280 -8.46 10.17 -18.31
C ASP A 280 -7.76 10.24 -16.95
N ILE A 281 -8.51 10.52 -15.89
CA ILE A 281 -8.00 10.70 -14.53
C ILE A 281 -8.79 9.75 -13.65
N ASP A 282 -8.10 8.88 -12.92
CA ASP A 282 -8.74 7.92 -12.03
C ASP A 282 -9.62 8.64 -10.99
N GLY A 283 -10.83 8.12 -10.77
CA GLY A 283 -11.82 8.73 -9.86
C GLY A 283 -11.36 8.83 -8.41
N ASP A 284 -10.39 8.02 -8.00
CA ASP A 284 -9.78 8.07 -6.66
C ASP A 284 -8.78 9.22 -6.50
N ASP A 285 -8.27 9.78 -7.60
CA ASP A 285 -7.31 10.89 -7.60
C ASP A 285 -7.97 12.26 -7.40
N LEU A 286 -9.29 12.35 -7.58
CA LEU A 286 -10.08 13.53 -7.23
C LEU A 286 -11.13 13.18 -6.18
N PRO A 287 -11.09 13.76 -4.97
CA PRO A 287 -12.16 13.58 -4.00
C PRO A 287 -13.50 13.95 -4.62
N LEU A 288 -14.49 13.05 -4.57
CA LEU A 288 -15.79 13.21 -5.23
C LEU A 288 -16.46 14.57 -4.94
N ARG A 289 -16.28 15.12 -3.75
CA ARG A 289 -16.77 16.46 -3.36
C ARG A 289 -16.20 17.62 -4.20
N HIS A 290 -15.08 17.41 -4.87
CA HIS A 290 -14.43 18.38 -5.76
C HIS A 290 -14.80 18.15 -7.23
N GLU A 291 -15.61 17.13 -7.54
CA GLU A 291 -16.14 16.97 -8.88
C GLU A 291 -17.14 18.09 -9.20
N PRO A 292 -16.98 18.80 -10.34
CA PRO A 292 -17.87 19.90 -10.71
C PRO A 292 -19.35 19.51 -10.79
N ALA A 293 -19.64 18.24 -11.14
CA ALA A 293 -21.01 17.72 -11.17
C ALA A 293 -21.62 17.51 -9.77
N VAL A 294 -20.78 17.29 -8.75
CA VAL A 294 -21.20 16.96 -7.38
C VAL A 294 -21.30 18.22 -6.51
N ALA A 295 -20.46 19.22 -6.74
CA ALA A 295 -20.41 20.43 -5.92
C ALA A 295 -21.76 21.20 -5.82
N PRO A 296 -22.56 21.35 -6.89
CA PRO A 296 -23.87 21.99 -6.80
C PRO A 296 -24.86 21.19 -5.93
N LEU A 297 -24.83 19.86 -6.02
CA LEU A 297 -25.70 18.99 -5.23
C LEU A 297 -25.37 19.08 -3.74
N LEU A 298 -24.08 19.05 -3.38
CA LEU A 298 -23.65 19.22 -2.00
C LEU A 298 -23.99 20.60 -1.44
N THR A 299 -23.87 21.65 -2.27
CA THR A 299 -24.27 23.02 -1.89
C THR A 299 -25.77 23.10 -1.62
N ALA A 300 -26.61 22.53 -2.50
CA ALA A 300 -28.05 22.50 -2.31
C ALA A 300 -28.45 21.72 -1.03
N LEU A 301 -27.83 20.57 -0.78
CA LEU A 301 -28.08 19.78 0.43
C LEU A 301 -27.68 20.52 1.71
N ARG A 302 -26.55 21.25 1.70
CA ARG A 302 -26.14 22.08 2.84
C ARG A 302 -27.12 23.21 3.12
N ALA A 303 -27.57 23.91 2.08
CA ALA A 303 -28.53 24.99 2.22
C ALA A 303 -29.85 24.51 2.84
N VAL A 304 -30.34 23.32 2.44
CA VAL A 304 -31.54 22.71 3.04
C VAL A 304 -31.28 22.30 4.49
N ALA A 305 -30.15 21.69 4.79
CA ALA A 305 -29.81 21.25 6.15
C ALA A 305 -29.63 22.43 7.13
N GLU A 306 -29.02 23.53 6.70
CA GLU A 306 -28.87 24.76 7.49
C GLU A 306 -30.25 25.39 7.77
N ALA A 307 -31.12 25.46 6.76
CA ALA A 307 -32.48 25.97 6.92
C ALA A 307 -33.33 25.14 7.90
N GLU A 308 -33.20 23.81 7.91
CA GLU A 308 -33.91 22.91 8.83
C GLU A 308 -33.37 22.98 10.27
N THR A 309 -32.07 23.25 10.44
CA THR A 309 -31.42 23.29 11.77
C THR A 309 -31.46 24.68 12.43
N GLY A 310 -31.93 25.70 11.70
CA GLY A 310 -32.13 27.05 12.24
C GLY A 310 -30.85 27.84 12.50
N ALA A 311 -29.78 27.55 11.75
CA ALA A 311 -28.53 28.31 11.75
C ALA A 311 -28.42 29.21 10.52
#